data_AF-A0A328LT95-F1
#
_entry.id   AF-A0A328LT95-F1
#
_cell.length_a   1.000
_cell.length_b   1.000
_cell.length_c   1.000
_cell.angle_alpha   90.00
_cell.angle_beta   90.00
_cell.angle_gamma   90.00
#
_symmetry.space_group_name_H-M   'P 1'
#
loop_
_entity.id
_entity.type
_entity.pdbx_description
1 polymer ?
#
loop_
_entity_poly.entity_id
_entity_poly.type
_entity_poly.pdbx_seq_one_letter_code
_entity_poly.pdbx_strand_id
1 'polypeptide(L)'
;MEKVLFFGDPGIDDSFAIMYGLLHPEIEIVGIVTGYGNVEHIHAAHNAAYILQLANRQDIPVISGATGPLTNEITTYYPEIHGPEGLGPIHVPESVLSIPIYNFGSIAAILVKYGEDLTIVDVGRSTSLAIAFNLWNDLMLNIKGIYFMGGVFLEAGNVTPLAEANVYGDPIASQIVFQQAKNITLFPLNVTNKTVLTPSVFTYILVNTQNPFKSIMKPLYDYYLSAYQKLNPSIEGPLLHDVLAISGLVNPTFLNYTSRKVTVDICGETKGQTFADFRPHSKSEGARIALQLDEEKFIQDFMKIML
;
A
#
# COMPACT_ATOMS: atom_id res chain seq x y z
N MET A 1 4.99 -18.36 8.15
CA MET A 1 5.02 -17.27 7.17
C MET A 1 3.59 -16.90 6.84
N GLU A 2 3.27 -15.63 6.95
CA GLU A 2 2.01 -15.03 6.55
C GLU A 2 1.90 -15.02 5.01
N LYS A 3 0.83 -15.61 4.47
CA LYS A 3 0.59 -15.59 3.03
C LYS A 3 -0.05 -14.27 2.65
N VAL A 4 0.64 -13.48 1.83
CA VAL A 4 0.21 -12.13 1.47
C VAL A 4 -0.13 -12.05 -0.01
N LEU A 5 -1.37 -11.68 -0.33
CA LEU A 5 -1.73 -11.17 -1.64
C LEU A 5 -1.67 -9.64 -1.57
N PHE A 6 -0.68 -9.05 -2.24
CA PHE A 6 -0.43 -7.61 -2.22
C PHE A 6 -1.28 -6.94 -3.30
N PHE A 7 -2.03 -5.90 -2.94
CA PHE A 7 -2.75 -5.01 -3.85
C PHE A 7 -2.13 -3.62 -3.72
N GLY A 8 -1.79 -3.00 -4.85
CA GLY A 8 -1.22 -1.66 -4.87
C GLY A 8 -1.12 -1.12 -6.29
N ASP A 9 -0.43 -0.01 -6.46
CA ASP A 9 -0.25 0.67 -7.73
C ASP A 9 1.20 1.12 -7.90
N PRO A 10 2.15 0.15 -7.96
CA PRO A 10 3.54 0.36 -7.60
C PRO A 10 4.18 1.69 -8.03
N GLY A 11 4.15 2.64 -7.10
CA GLY A 11 4.98 3.83 -7.04
C GLY A 11 6.20 3.58 -6.14
N ILE A 12 6.89 4.66 -5.74
CA ILE A 12 8.11 4.56 -4.94
C ILE A 12 7.90 3.87 -3.57
N ASP A 13 6.89 4.27 -2.80
CA ASP A 13 6.57 3.70 -1.49
C ASP A 13 5.99 2.28 -1.57
N ASP A 14 5.09 2.00 -2.52
CA ASP A 14 4.64 0.63 -2.80
C ASP A 14 5.83 -0.29 -3.08
N SER A 15 6.82 0.22 -3.85
CA SER A 15 8.01 -0.54 -4.19
C SER A 15 8.83 -0.88 -2.95
N PHE A 16 8.97 0.05 -2.00
CA PHE A 16 9.56 -0.25 -0.70
C PHE A 16 8.75 -1.28 0.10
N ALA A 17 7.42 -1.26 0.02
CA ALA A 17 6.58 -2.25 0.68
C ALA A 17 6.74 -3.66 0.07
N ILE A 18 6.80 -3.77 -1.26
CA ILE A 18 7.09 -5.03 -1.96
C ILE A 18 8.50 -5.51 -1.62
N MET A 19 9.52 -4.65 -1.67
CA MET A 19 10.90 -4.99 -1.31
C MET A 19 10.98 -5.51 0.14
N TYR A 20 10.37 -4.81 1.10
CA TYR A 20 10.30 -5.22 2.49
C TYR A 20 9.62 -6.60 2.62
N GLY A 21 8.45 -6.80 2.00
CA GLY A 21 7.73 -8.06 2.05
C GLY A 21 8.47 -9.25 1.43
N LEU A 22 9.26 -9.02 0.36
CA LEU A 22 10.09 -10.06 -0.27
C LEU A 22 11.32 -10.44 0.57
N LEU A 23 11.84 -9.51 1.39
CA LEU A 23 12.98 -9.73 2.26
C LEU A 23 12.58 -10.25 3.65
N HIS A 24 11.33 -10.03 4.07
CA HIS A 24 10.90 -10.36 5.42
C HIS A 24 10.73 -11.88 5.60
N PRO A 25 11.41 -12.52 6.58
CA PRO A 25 11.44 -13.98 6.74
C PRO A 25 10.10 -14.59 7.17
N GLU A 26 9.20 -13.76 7.69
CA GLU A 26 7.86 -14.20 8.12
C GLU A 26 6.76 -13.87 7.11
N ILE A 27 7.07 -13.25 5.97
CA ILE A 27 6.09 -12.91 4.93
C ILE A 27 6.38 -13.73 3.68
N GLU A 28 5.33 -14.24 3.06
CA GLU A 28 5.38 -14.86 1.76
C GLU A 28 4.37 -14.18 0.83
N ILE A 29 4.86 -13.32 -0.06
CA ILE A 29 4.03 -12.74 -1.12
C ILE A 29 3.68 -13.84 -2.12
N VAL A 30 2.38 -14.12 -2.26
CA VAL A 30 1.85 -15.18 -3.13
C VAL A 30 1.29 -14.65 -4.45
N GLY A 31 1.21 -13.34 -4.59
CA GLY A 31 0.79 -12.62 -5.79
C GLY A 31 0.81 -11.11 -5.57
N ILE A 32 0.91 -10.35 -6.65
CA ILE A 32 0.84 -8.88 -6.64
C ILE A 32 -0.24 -8.46 -7.63
N VAL A 33 -1.33 -7.86 -7.14
CA VAL A 33 -2.40 -7.27 -7.93
C VAL A 33 -2.10 -5.78 -8.09
N THR A 34 -1.91 -5.34 -9.33
CA THR A 34 -1.54 -3.95 -9.62
C THR A 34 -2.73 -3.19 -10.20
N GLY A 35 -3.03 -2.01 -9.66
CA GLY A 35 -4.06 -1.10 -10.15
C GLY A 35 -3.48 0.20 -10.73
N TYR A 36 -4.37 1.12 -11.06
CA TYR A 36 -4.05 2.51 -11.36
C TYR A 36 -3.94 3.32 -10.07
N GLY A 37 -3.15 4.39 -10.08
CA GLY A 37 -3.21 5.41 -9.04
C GLY A 37 -2.05 6.41 -9.08
N ASN A 38 -0.92 6.05 -8.51
CA ASN A 38 0.35 6.77 -8.60
C ASN A 38 0.78 6.91 -10.06
N VAL A 39 0.57 5.84 -10.82
CA VAL A 39 0.80 5.74 -12.26
C VAL A 39 -0.31 4.98 -12.99
N GLU A 40 -0.27 4.96 -14.32
CA GLU A 40 -1.15 4.10 -15.10
C GLU A 40 -0.93 2.62 -14.74
N HIS A 41 -2.02 1.84 -14.76
CA HIS A 41 -2.02 0.42 -14.37
C HIS A 41 -0.93 -0.43 -15.06
N ILE A 42 -0.56 -0.09 -16.30
CA ILE A 42 0.47 -0.83 -17.04
C ILE A 42 1.88 -0.56 -16.52
N HIS A 43 2.17 0.68 -16.11
CA HIS A 43 3.44 1.03 -15.45
C HIS A 43 3.51 0.37 -14.09
N ALA A 44 2.42 0.41 -13.32
CA ALA A 44 2.31 -0.29 -12.03
C ALA A 44 2.61 -1.80 -12.14
N ALA A 45 2.05 -2.47 -13.16
CA ALA A 45 2.33 -3.89 -13.45
C ALA A 45 3.81 -4.15 -13.79
N HIS A 46 4.41 -3.32 -14.65
CA HIS A 46 5.82 -3.46 -15.03
C HIS A 46 6.77 -3.14 -13.87
N ASN A 47 6.42 -2.20 -13.01
CA ASN A 47 7.19 -1.88 -11.81
C ASN A 47 7.22 -3.07 -10.85
N ALA A 48 6.07 -3.71 -10.57
CA ALA A 48 6.02 -4.95 -9.80
C ALA A 48 6.86 -6.06 -10.44
N ALA A 49 6.72 -6.26 -11.75
CA ALA A 49 7.49 -7.28 -12.49
C ALA A 49 9.00 -7.02 -12.42
N TYR A 50 9.43 -5.75 -12.48
CA TYR A 50 10.84 -5.38 -12.37
C TYR A 50 11.39 -5.68 -10.98
N ILE A 51 10.66 -5.32 -9.92
CA ILE A 51 11.05 -5.63 -8.54
C ILE A 51 11.17 -7.15 -8.35
N LEU A 52 10.20 -7.92 -8.83
CA LEU A 52 10.26 -9.39 -8.77
C LEU A 52 11.43 -9.96 -9.58
N GLN A 53 11.77 -9.39 -10.73
CA GLN A 53 12.94 -9.79 -11.50
C GLN A 53 14.24 -9.55 -10.71
N LEU A 54 14.41 -8.37 -10.10
CA LEU A 54 15.57 -8.08 -9.26
C LEU A 54 15.70 -9.08 -8.12
N ALA A 55 14.59 -9.44 -7.48
CA ALA A 55 14.54 -10.42 -6.41
C ALA A 55 14.70 -11.88 -6.87
N ASN A 56 14.77 -12.15 -8.18
CA ASN A 56 14.68 -13.50 -8.74
C ASN A 56 13.43 -14.28 -8.27
N ARG A 57 12.29 -13.57 -8.18
CA ARG A 57 10.99 -14.07 -7.69
C ARG A 57 9.88 -13.96 -8.74
N GLN A 58 10.22 -14.19 -10.01
CA GLN A 58 9.26 -14.20 -11.11
C GLN A 58 8.26 -15.38 -11.03
N ASP A 59 8.41 -16.28 -10.05
CA ASP A 59 7.41 -17.29 -9.67
C ASP A 59 6.15 -16.66 -9.06
N ILE A 60 6.24 -15.44 -8.52
CA ILE A 60 5.11 -14.69 -7.97
C ILE A 60 4.33 -14.07 -9.15
N PRO A 61 3.02 -14.36 -9.29
CA PRO A 61 2.22 -13.78 -10.37
C PRO A 61 1.98 -12.28 -10.14
N VAL A 62 2.27 -11.47 -11.16
CA VAL A 62 1.76 -10.10 -11.27
C VAL A 62 0.42 -10.14 -11.99
N ILE A 63 -0.62 -9.60 -11.38
CA ILE A 63 -2.00 -9.67 -11.85
C ILE A 63 -2.47 -8.24 -12.16
N SER A 64 -2.90 -8.01 -13.39
CA SER A 64 -3.45 -6.71 -13.79
C SER A 64 -4.86 -6.53 -13.21
N GLY A 65 -5.04 -5.46 -12.44
CA GLY A 65 -6.27 -5.05 -11.79
C GLY A 65 -7.05 -3.98 -12.57
N ALA A 66 -7.80 -3.18 -11.83
CA ALA A 66 -8.60 -2.09 -12.39
C ALA A 66 -7.72 -1.03 -13.09
N THR A 67 -8.28 -0.42 -14.14
CA THR A 67 -7.62 0.65 -14.92
C THR A 67 -8.15 2.04 -14.61
N GLY A 68 -9.18 2.16 -13.77
CA GLY A 68 -9.82 3.41 -13.37
C GLY A 68 -10.87 3.18 -12.28
N PRO A 69 -11.40 4.25 -11.66
CA PRO A 69 -12.28 4.15 -10.51
C PRO A 69 -13.69 3.67 -10.86
N LEU A 70 -14.39 3.11 -9.87
CA LEU A 70 -15.81 2.77 -9.98
C LEU A 70 -16.70 4.00 -10.26
N THR A 71 -16.25 5.20 -9.87
CA THR A 71 -16.91 6.47 -10.18
C THR A 71 -16.82 6.85 -11.66
N ASN A 72 -15.93 6.21 -12.42
CA ASN A 72 -15.59 6.57 -13.81
C ASN A 72 -15.12 8.04 -13.96
N GLU A 73 -14.64 8.65 -12.88
CA GLU A 73 -13.99 9.97 -12.91
C GLU A 73 -12.62 9.87 -13.59
N ILE A 74 -12.13 11.00 -14.11
CA ILE A 74 -10.80 11.08 -14.71
C ILE A 74 -9.74 10.85 -13.63
N THR A 75 -8.88 9.86 -13.85
CA THR A 75 -7.75 9.57 -12.98
C THR A 75 -6.68 10.67 -13.08
N THR A 76 -6.35 11.27 -11.94
CA THR A 76 -5.13 12.09 -11.78
C THR A 76 -3.98 11.19 -11.32
N TYR A 77 -2.81 11.37 -11.93
CA TYR A 77 -1.53 10.73 -11.59
C TYR A 77 -0.59 11.76 -10.97
N TYR A 78 0.42 11.31 -10.21
CA TYR A 78 1.33 12.18 -9.44
C TYR A 78 2.80 11.96 -9.84
N PRO A 79 3.18 12.22 -11.11
CA PRO A 79 4.55 12.01 -11.58
C PRO A 79 5.57 12.90 -10.87
N GLU A 80 5.17 14.02 -10.28
CA GLU A 80 6.03 14.87 -9.46
C GLU A 80 6.44 14.23 -8.13
N ILE A 81 5.68 13.23 -7.67
CA ILE A 81 5.95 12.45 -6.46
C ILE A 81 6.62 11.13 -6.82
N HIS A 82 6.08 10.36 -7.77
CA HIS A 82 6.54 9.00 -8.07
C HIS A 82 7.37 8.88 -9.35
N GLY A 83 7.52 9.94 -10.14
CA GLY A 83 8.16 9.89 -11.46
C GLY A 83 7.20 9.51 -12.59
N PRO A 84 7.60 9.73 -13.86
CA PRO A 84 6.72 9.49 -15.02
C PRO A 84 6.28 8.04 -15.17
N GLU A 85 7.13 7.09 -14.76
CA GLU A 85 6.84 5.65 -14.79
C GLU A 85 6.65 5.06 -13.38
N GLY A 86 6.67 5.88 -12.32
CA GLY A 86 6.37 5.44 -10.94
C GLY A 86 7.58 4.99 -10.11
N LEU A 87 8.76 4.87 -10.74
CA LEU A 87 10.03 4.53 -10.09
C LEU A 87 11.03 5.70 -10.09
N GLY A 88 10.54 6.90 -9.86
CA GLY A 88 11.34 8.12 -9.88
C GLY A 88 11.98 8.33 -11.25
N PRO A 89 13.32 8.40 -11.36
CA PRO A 89 14.01 8.59 -12.64
C PRO A 89 14.28 7.26 -13.39
N ILE A 90 13.87 6.11 -12.83
CA ILE A 90 14.17 4.80 -13.40
C ILE A 90 13.19 4.48 -14.52
N HIS A 91 13.73 4.06 -15.66
CA HIS A 91 12.97 3.41 -16.73
C HIS A 91 13.04 1.89 -16.56
N VAL A 92 11.90 1.23 -16.62
CA VAL A 92 11.84 -0.23 -16.54
C VAL A 92 12.53 -0.84 -17.77
N PRO A 93 13.49 -1.77 -17.62
CA PRO A 93 14.18 -2.38 -18.76
C PRO A 93 13.22 -3.08 -19.73
N GLU A 94 13.47 -3.01 -21.04
CA GLU A 94 12.63 -3.69 -22.05
C GLU A 94 12.49 -5.20 -21.80
N SER A 95 13.50 -5.84 -21.20
CA SER A 95 13.45 -7.25 -20.83
C SER A 95 12.33 -7.58 -19.83
N VAL A 96 11.96 -6.64 -18.96
CA VAL A 96 10.84 -6.77 -18.01
C VAL A 96 9.50 -6.76 -18.72
N LEU A 97 9.35 -6.01 -19.82
CA LEU A 97 8.08 -5.88 -20.54
C LEU A 97 7.61 -7.20 -21.16
N SER A 98 8.51 -8.18 -21.28
CA SER A 98 8.19 -9.54 -21.73
C SER A 98 7.71 -10.47 -20.61
N ILE A 99 7.81 -10.04 -19.34
CA ILE A 99 7.34 -10.84 -18.20
C ILE A 99 5.81 -10.94 -18.25
N PRO A 100 5.22 -12.15 -18.15
CA PRO A 100 3.78 -12.32 -18.22
C PRO A 100 3.05 -11.57 -17.09
N ILE A 101 2.06 -10.76 -17.48
CA ILE A 101 1.08 -10.18 -16.57
C ILE A 101 -0.21 -10.99 -16.69
N TYR A 102 -0.66 -11.53 -15.55
CA TYR A 102 -1.83 -12.37 -15.46
C TYR A 102 -3.11 -11.54 -15.46
N ASN A 103 -4.20 -12.13 -15.95
CA ASN A 103 -5.51 -11.49 -15.92
C ASN A 103 -6.08 -11.48 -14.49
N PHE A 104 -6.98 -10.52 -14.24
CA PHE A 104 -7.65 -10.31 -12.96
C PHE A 104 -8.30 -11.57 -12.35
N GLY A 105 -8.84 -12.47 -13.20
CA GLY A 105 -9.47 -13.72 -12.76
C GLY A 105 -8.53 -14.68 -12.02
N SER A 106 -7.21 -14.50 -12.15
CA SER A 106 -6.20 -15.31 -11.45
C SER A 106 -6.26 -15.15 -9.92
N ILE A 107 -6.84 -14.06 -9.42
CA ILE A 107 -7.09 -13.83 -7.98
C ILE A 107 -7.93 -14.96 -7.39
N ALA A 108 -8.96 -15.44 -8.11
CA ALA A 108 -9.84 -16.50 -7.62
C ALA A 108 -9.07 -17.78 -7.26
N ALA A 109 -8.06 -18.15 -8.05
CA ALA A 109 -7.24 -19.33 -7.77
C ALA A 109 -6.40 -19.16 -6.49
N ILE A 110 -5.89 -17.95 -6.23
CA ILE A 110 -5.15 -17.62 -5.00
C ILE A 110 -6.10 -17.69 -3.79
N LEU A 111 -7.29 -17.08 -3.91
CA LEU A 111 -8.31 -17.10 -2.86
C LEU A 111 -8.73 -18.54 -2.50
N VAL A 112 -8.99 -19.39 -3.50
CA VAL A 112 -9.34 -20.80 -3.28
C VAL A 112 -8.18 -21.58 -2.64
N LYS A 113 -6.94 -21.32 -3.09
CA LYS A 113 -5.76 -22.05 -2.63
C LYS A 113 -5.42 -21.77 -1.17
N TYR A 114 -5.48 -20.51 -0.74
CA TYR A 114 -5.01 -20.09 0.58
C TYR A 114 -6.14 -19.82 1.58
N GLY A 115 -7.33 -19.42 1.13
CA GLY A 115 -8.51 -19.27 2.00
C GLY A 115 -8.22 -18.53 3.30
N GLU A 116 -8.48 -19.18 4.44
CA GLU A 116 -8.33 -18.64 5.80
C GLU A 116 -6.88 -18.32 6.21
N ASP A 117 -5.89 -18.82 5.47
CA ASP A 117 -4.47 -18.50 5.69
C ASP A 117 -4.03 -17.24 4.94
N LEU A 118 -4.86 -16.71 4.03
CA LEU A 118 -4.53 -15.56 3.19
C LEU A 118 -4.80 -14.24 3.89
N THR A 119 -3.78 -13.38 3.94
CA THR A 119 -3.95 -11.95 4.24
C THR A 119 -3.85 -11.15 2.95
N ILE A 120 -4.72 -10.15 2.80
CA ILE A 120 -4.57 -9.13 1.75
C ILE A 120 -3.94 -7.89 2.36
N VAL A 121 -2.91 -7.36 1.71
CA VAL A 121 -2.36 -6.03 2.01
C VAL A 121 -2.76 -5.12 0.85
N ASP A 122 -3.61 -4.14 1.08
CA ASP A 122 -4.11 -3.19 0.07
C ASP A 122 -3.53 -1.82 0.39
N VAL A 123 -2.64 -1.33 -0.48
CA VAL A 123 -1.93 -0.05 -0.30
C VAL A 123 -2.16 0.92 -1.45
N GLY A 124 -3.08 0.58 -2.35
CA GLY A 124 -3.45 1.42 -3.47
C GLY A 124 -4.91 1.80 -3.48
N ARG A 125 -5.39 2.27 -4.64
CA ARG A 125 -6.81 2.51 -4.85
C ARG A 125 -7.58 1.19 -4.87
N SER A 126 -8.50 1.03 -3.93
CA SER A 126 -9.16 -0.26 -3.62
C SER A 126 -10.18 -0.75 -4.64
N THR A 127 -10.21 -0.19 -5.85
CA THR A 127 -11.13 -0.57 -6.94
C THR A 127 -11.03 -2.06 -7.25
N SER A 128 -9.81 -2.57 -7.42
CA SER A 128 -9.56 -4.00 -7.64
C SER A 128 -10.09 -4.85 -6.48
N LEU A 129 -9.87 -4.41 -5.24
CA LEU A 129 -10.34 -5.13 -4.05
C LEU A 129 -11.87 -5.14 -3.95
N ALA A 130 -12.53 -4.00 -4.23
CA ALA A 130 -13.98 -3.90 -4.28
C ALA A 130 -14.60 -4.78 -5.38
N ILE A 131 -13.97 -4.86 -6.56
CA ILE A 131 -14.38 -5.78 -7.63
C ILE A 131 -14.21 -7.23 -7.17
N ALA A 132 -13.11 -7.59 -6.50
CA ALA A 132 -12.93 -8.94 -5.97
C ALA A 132 -14.01 -9.32 -4.95
N PHE A 133 -14.40 -8.39 -4.07
CA PHE A 133 -15.54 -8.54 -3.15
C PHE A 133 -16.87 -8.75 -3.89
N ASN A 134 -17.07 -8.08 -5.02
CA ASN A 134 -18.28 -8.21 -5.83
C ASN A 134 -18.35 -9.55 -6.57
N LEU A 135 -17.23 -10.01 -7.15
CA LEU A 135 -17.18 -11.23 -7.96
C LEU A 135 -17.06 -12.50 -7.11
N TRP A 136 -16.35 -12.45 -5.99
CA TRP A 136 -15.97 -13.61 -5.18
C TRP A 136 -16.26 -13.42 -3.70
N ASN A 137 -17.44 -12.88 -3.37
CA ASN A 137 -17.80 -12.52 -2.00
C ASN A 137 -17.53 -13.63 -0.98
N ASP A 138 -18.02 -14.86 -1.23
CA ASP A 138 -17.84 -15.99 -0.31
C ASP A 138 -16.36 -16.32 -0.05
N LEU A 139 -15.49 -16.22 -1.07
CA LEU A 139 -14.06 -16.45 -0.93
C LEU A 139 -13.38 -15.31 -0.17
N MET A 140 -13.73 -14.06 -0.49
CA MET A 140 -13.22 -12.87 0.19
C MET A 140 -13.62 -12.83 1.67
N LEU A 141 -14.81 -13.32 2.01
CA LEU A 141 -15.29 -13.42 3.39
C LEU A 141 -14.64 -14.57 4.18
N ASN A 142 -13.83 -15.41 3.54
CA ASN A 142 -13.11 -16.53 4.15
C ASN A 142 -11.62 -16.25 4.38
N ILE A 143 -11.08 -15.11 3.90
CA ILE A 143 -9.67 -14.78 4.11
C ILE A 143 -9.38 -14.40 5.57
N LYS A 144 -8.11 -14.50 5.98
CA LYS A 144 -7.64 -14.17 7.33
C LYS A 144 -7.96 -12.72 7.72
N GLY A 145 -7.69 -11.78 6.81
CA GLY A 145 -7.95 -10.36 7.02
C GLY A 145 -7.36 -9.47 5.94
N ILE A 146 -7.63 -8.18 6.08
CA ILE A 146 -7.16 -7.11 5.19
C ILE A 146 -6.37 -6.09 6.00
N TYR A 147 -5.20 -5.72 5.50
CA TYR A 147 -4.35 -4.66 6.01
C TYR A 147 -4.35 -3.55 4.97
N PHE A 148 -4.95 -2.42 5.32
CA PHE A 148 -5.33 -1.38 4.38
C PHE A 148 -4.56 -0.09 4.69
N MET A 149 -3.70 0.37 3.78
CA MET A 149 -3.12 1.70 3.86
C MET A 149 -4.08 2.69 3.21
N GLY A 150 -4.56 3.64 4.01
CA GLY A 150 -5.38 4.73 3.50
C GLY A 150 -6.35 5.30 4.52
N GLY A 151 -6.94 6.43 4.12
CA GLY A 151 -7.77 7.24 4.98
C GLY A 151 -6.98 8.13 5.95
N VAL A 152 -7.71 8.98 6.64
CA VAL A 152 -7.18 9.93 7.61
C VAL A 152 -8.20 10.16 8.72
N PHE A 153 -7.74 10.15 9.97
CA PHE A 153 -8.57 10.45 11.12
C PHE A 153 -7.87 11.46 12.01
N LEU A 154 -8.61 12.49 12.44
CA LEU A 154 -8.12 13.50 13.39
C LEU A 154 -6.92 14.34 12.90
N GLU A 155 -6.60 14.28 11.60
CA GLU A 155 -5.52 15.00 10.93
C GLU A 155 -5.98 15.51 9.56
N ALA A 156 -5.12 16.28 8.88
CA ALA A 156 -5.36 16.74 7.52
C ALA A 156 -5.07 15.65 6.48
N GLY A 157 -5.81 15.65 5.38
CA GLY A 157 -5.54 14.83 4.22
C GLY A 157 -4.30 15.27 3.43
N ASN A 158 -3.88 14.45 2.46
CA ASN A 158 -2.73 14.72 1.59
C ASN A 158 -3.12 15.10 0.15
N VAL A 159 -4.33 14.77 -0.31
CA VAL A 159 -4.84 15.14 -1.64
C VAL A 159 -5.89 16.24 -1.58
N THR A 160 -6.73 16.23 -0.54
CA THR A 160 -7.59 17.35 -0.15
C THR A 160 -7.38 17.62 1.34
N PRO A 161 -7.88 18.74 1.89
CA PRO A 161 -7.79 18.99 3.33
C PRO A 161 -8.36 17.87 4.21
N LEU A 162 -9.27 17.03 3.68
CA LEU A 162 -10.03 16.03 4.43
C LEU A 162 -9.83 14.59 3.96
N ALA A 163 -9.15 14.37 2.84
CA ALA A 163 -9.05 13.05 2.21
C ALA A 163 -7.60 12.64 1.96
N GLU A 164 -7.39 11.33 2.12
CA GLU A 164 -6.16 10.63 1.75
C GLU A 164 -6.28 10.14 0.29
N ALA A 165 -5.15 10.12 -0.44
CA ALA A 165 -5.06 9.86 -1.88
C ALA A 165 -5.72 8.55 -2.35
N ASN A 166 -5.48 7.42 -1.70
CA ASN A 166 -6.04 6.12 -2.08
C ASN A 166 -7.57 6.10 -1.91
N VAL A 167 -8.06 6.55 -0.75
CA VAL A 167 -9.50 6.61 -0.50
C VAL A 167 -10.20 7.64 -1.38
N TYR A 168 -9.57 8.81 -1.62
CA TYR A 168 -10.08 9.82 -2.55
C TYR A 168 -10.09 9.34 -4.00
N GLY A 169 -9.11 8.52 -4.37
CA GLY A 169 -8.94 7.98 -5.71
C GLY A 169 -10.05 7.02 -6.14
N ASP A 170 -10.70 6.35 -5.18
CA ASP A 170 -11.98 5.64 -5.38
C ASP A 170 -12.75 5.49 -4.04
N PRO A 171 -13.57 6.49 -3.66
CA PRO A 171 -14.26 6.48 -2.39
C PRO A 171 -15.41 5.47 -2.36
N ILE A 172 -15.98 5.13 -3.53
CA ILE A 172 -17.01 4.09 -3.66
C ILE A 172 -16.39 2.73 -3.37
N ALA A 173 -15.25 2.42 -3.98
CA ALA A 173 -14.55 1.16 -3.73
C ALA A 173 -14.14 1.02 -2.27
N SER A 174 -13.56 2.07 -1.68
CA SER A 174 -13.17 2.09 -0.27
C SER A 174 -14.38 1.88 0.65
N GLN A 175 -15.52 2.51 0.36
CA GLN A 175 -16.76 2.31 1.10
C GLN A 175 -17.25 0.86 1.02
N ILE A 176 -17.20 0.22 -0.16
CA ILE A 176 -17.56 -1.19 -0.35
C ILE A 176 -16.67 -2.09 0.50
N VAL A 177 -15.35 -1.88 0.45
CA VAL A 177 -14.37 -2.67 1.23
C VAL A 177 -14.64 -2.55 2.72
N PHE A 178 -14.80 -1.32 3.24
CA PHE A 178 -15.05 -1.10 4.66
C PHE A 178 -16.38 -1.67 5.16
N GLN A 179 -17.38 -1.79 4.29
CA GLN A 179 -18.67 -2.39 4.62
C GLN A 179 -18.67 -3.92 4.56
N GLN A 180 -17.90 -4.51 3.65
CA GLN A 180 -17.93 -5.95 3.42
C GLN A 180 -16.83 -6.73 4.15
N ALA A 181 -15.68 -6.12 4.42
CA ALA A 181 -14.58 -6.79 5.10
C ALA A 181 -14.95 -7.17 6.54
N LYS A 182 -14.78 -8.45 6.90
CA LYS A 182 -15.01 -8.94 8.27
C LYS A 182 -13.89 -8.58 9.24
N ASN A 183 -12.64 -8.69 8.78
CA ASN A 183 -11.45 -8.42 9.56
C ASN A 183 -10.54 -7.48 8.77
N ILE A 184 -10.59 -6.19 9.10
CA ILE A 184 -9.83 -5.16 8.42
C ILE A 184 -9.10 -4.27 9.43
N THR A 185 -7.82 -4.03 9.16
CA THR A 185 -6.96 -3.12 9.91
C THR A 185 -6.56 -1.95 9.02
N LEU A 186 -6.82 -0.73 9.46
CA LEU A 186 -6.52 0.50 8.72
C LEU A 186 -5.23 1.15 9.23
N PHE A 187 -4.40 1.58 8.29
CA PHE A 187 -3.16 2.33 8.47
C PHE A 187 -3.33 3.72 7.82
N PRO A 188 -4.03 4.63 8.50
CA PRO A 188 -4.31 5.97 7.99
C PRO A 188 -3.12 6.94 8.12
N LEU A 189 -3.25 8.12 7.51
CA LEU A 189 -2.24 9.19 7.54
C LEU A 189 -1.77 9.56 8.95
N ASN A 190 -2.66 9.52 9.96
CA ASN A 190 -2.30 9.84 11.34
C ASN A 190 -1.26 8.91 12.00
N VAL A 191 -0.98 7.75 11.39
CA VAL A 191 0.17 6.90 11.77
C VAL A 191 1.24 6.86 10.68
N THR A 192 0.88 6.84 9.40
CA THR A 192 1.88 6.75 8.33
C THR A 192 2.65 8.05 8.12
N ASN A 193 2.12 9.20 8.57
CA ASN A 193 2.89 10.46 8.57
C ASN A 193 4.12 10.41 9.49
N LYS A 194 4.24 9.38 10.32
CA LYS A 194 5.31 9.17 11.30
C LYS A 194 6.38 8.18 10.82
N THR A 195 6.24 7.61 9.63
CA THR A 195 7.17 6.60 9.09
C THR A 195 8.31 7.27 8.31
N VAL A 196 8.98 8.23 8.93
CA VAL A 196 10.00 9.07 8.27
C VAL A 196 11.28 8.27 8.06
N LEU A 197 11.66 8.06 6.79
CA LEU A 197 12.95 7.47 6.44
C LEU A 197 13.99 8.58 6.29
N THR A 198 14.75 8.84 7.35
CA THR A 198 15.73 9.93 7.34
C THR A 198 16.97 9.61 6.47
N PRO A 199 17.69 10.63 5.97
CA PRO A 199 18.89 10.44 5.17
C PRO A 199 19.98 9.63 5.86
N SER A 200 20.11 9.76 7.18
CA SER A 200 21.10 9.00 7.96
C SER A 200 20.76 7.51 7.99
N VAL A 201 19.50 7.16 8.25
CA VAL A 201 19.01 5.78 8.23
C VAL A 201 19.14 5.20 6.83
N PHE A 202 18.68 5.92 5.81
CA PHE A 202 18.76 5.45 4.42
C PHE A 202 20.21 5.24 3.97
N THR A 203 21.12 6.17 4.28
CA THR A 203 22.54 6.05 3.94
C THR A 203 23.16 4.82 4.61
N TYR A 204 22.82 4.57 5.88
CA TYR A 204 23.28 3.39 6.59
C TYR A 204 22.82 2.09 5.91
N ILE A 205 21.53 1.99 5.56
CA ILE A 205 21.00 0.83 4.83
C ILE A 205 21.73 0.67 3.49
N LEU A 206 21.84 1.73 2.69
CA LEU A 206 22.44 1.68 1.36
C LEU A 206 23.90 1.21 1.38
N VAL A 207 24.69 1.65 2.36
CA VAL A 207 26.10 1.26 2.49
C VAL A 207 26.23 -0.21 2.88
N ASN A 208 25.40 -0.68 3.80
CA ASN A 208 25.55 -2.00 4.41
C ASN A 208 24.71 -3.11 3.76
N THR A 209 23.71 -2.76 2.95
CA THR A 209 22.82 -3.75 2.34
C THR A 209 23.52 -4.61 1.30
N GLN A 210 23.13 -5.89 1.24
CA GLN A 210 23.48 -6.84 0.18
C GLN A 210 22.23 -7.36 -0.55
N ASN A 211 21.08 -6.73 -0.31
CA ASN A 211 19.82 -7.13 -0.92
C ASN A 211 19.82 -6.85 -2.45
N PRO A 212 19.00 -7.56 -3.23
CA PRO A 212 18.98 -7.45 -4.69
C PRO A 212 18.52 -6.08 -5.24
N PHE A 213 17.95 -5.22 -4.40
CA PHE A 213 17.35 -3.95 -4.79
C PHE A 213 18.31 -2.76 -4.65
N LYS A 214 19.52 -2.97 -4.11
CA LYS A 214 20.51 -1.92 -3.84
C LYS A 214 20.70 -0.92 -4.98
N SER A 215 20.67 -1.39 -6.23
CA SER A 215 20.86 -0.56 -7.42
C SER A 215 19.74 0.45 -7.68
N ILE A 216 18.51 0.16 -7.24
CA ILE A 216 17.34 1.02 -7.45
C ILE A 216 16.99 1.88 -6.24
N MET A 217 17.41 1.49 -5.03
CA MET A 217 17.03 2.15 -3.78
C MET A 217 17.41 3.65 -3.74
N LYS A 218 18.63 4.01 -4.16
CA LYS A 218 19.08 5.41 -4.11
C LYS A 218 18.33 6.33 -5.07
N PRO A 219 18.18 5.99 -6.36
CA PRO A 219 17.37 6.80 -7.27
C PRO A 219 15.92 6.99 -6.80
N LEU A 220 15.30 5.94 -6.24
CA LEU A 220 13.95 6.02 -5.67
C LEU A 220 13.90 6.98 -4.48
N TYR A 221 14.79 6.79 -3.51
CA TYR A 221 14.85 7.61 -2.31
C TYR A 221 15.11 9.09 -2.62
N ASP A 222 16.10 9.40 -3.46
CA ASP A 222 16.46 10.79 -3.79
C ASP A 222 15.30 11.52 -4.48
N TYR A 223 14.59 10.83 -5.38
CA TYR A 223 13.44 11.39 -6.08
C TYR A 223 12.32 11.71 -5.11
N TYR A 224 11.97 10.74 -4.27
CA TYR A 224 10.86 10.85 -3.33
C TYR A 224 11.15 11.90 -2.25
N LEU A 225 12.37 11.91 -1.68
CA LEU A 225 12.82 12.97 -0.77
C LEU A 225 12.70 14.36 -1.41
N SER A 226 13.14 14.50 -2.65
CA SER A 226 13.07 15.78 -3.36
C SER A 226 11.62 16.24 -3.59
N ALA A 227 10.70 15.31 -3.84
CA ALA A 227 9.28 15.61 -3.97
C ALA A 227 8.68 16.09 -2.63
N TYR A 228 8.92 15.34 -1.56
CA TYR A 228 8.46 15.71 -0.21
C TYR A 228 9.01 17.06 0.25
N GLN A 229 10.28 17.36 0.00
CA GLN A 229 10.88 18.65 0.37
C GLN A 229 10.29 19.84 -0.41
N LYS A 230 9.78 19.63 -1.62
CA LYS A 230 9.04 20.68 -2.36
C LYS A 230 7.67 20.96 -1.73
N LEU A 231 6.99 19.91 -1.25
CA LEU A 231 5.68 20.02 -0.59
C LEU A 231 5.80 20.58 0.83
N ASN A 232 6.80 20.11 1.58
CA ASN A 232 7.13 20.55 2.93
C ASN A 232 8.65 20.66 3.10
N PRO A 233 9.23 21.87 2.99
CA PRO A 233 10.67 22.07 3.14
C PRO A 233 11.25 21.66 4.51
N SER A 234 10.42 21.49 5.54
CA SER A 234 10.84 21.07 6.87
C SER A 234 10.87 19.55 7.08
N ILE A 235 10.40 18.76 6.11
CA ILE A 235 10.35 17.31 6.25
C ILE A 235 11.77 16.71 6.23
N GLU A 236 12.04 15.83 7.19
CA GLU A 236 13.38 15.25 7.37
C GLU A 236 13.67 14.08 6.43
N GLY A 237 12.63 13.45 5.88
CA GLY A 237 12.75 12.26 5.02
C GLY A 237 11.41 11.95 4.32
N PRO A 238 11.42 11.14 3.24
CA PRO A 238 10.19 10.59 2.69
C PRO A 238 9.48 9.67 3.69
N LEU A 239 8.18 9.46 3.47
CA LEU A 239 7.33 8.67 4.36
C LEU A 239 7.09 7.28 3.77
N LEU A 240 7.33 6.23 4.56
CA LEU A 240 7.09 4.84 4.17
C LEU A 240 5.64 4.38 4.46
N HIS A 241 4.68 5.03 3.80
CA HIS A 241 3.24 4.81 3.99
C HIS A 241 2.85 3.33 3.91
N ASP A 242 3.17 2.70 2.78
CA ASP A 242 2.71 1.35 2.44
C ASP A 242 3.47 0.27 3.19
N VAL A 243 4.74 0.54 3.51
CA VAL A 243 5.58 -0.36 4.31
C VAL A 243 4.95 -0.57 5.70
N LEU A 244 4.29 0.45 6.26
CA LEU A 244 3.67 0.30 7.57
C LEU A 244 2.51 -0.70 7.57
N ALA A 245 1.73 -0.75 6.48
CA ALA A 245 0.61 -1.68 6.38
C ALA A 245 1.09 -3.14 6.36
N ILE A 246 2.14 -3.44 5.58
CA ILE A 246 2.73 -4.78 5.55
C ILE A 246 3.54 -5.09 6.82
N SER A 247 4.23 -4.11 7.41
CA SER A 247 4.96 -4.29 8.68
C SER A 247 3.99 -4.58 9.84
N GLY A 248 2.83 -3.92 9.88
CA GLY A 248 1.82 -4.13 10.91
C GLY A 248 1.25 -5.55 10.96
N LEU A 249 1.39 -6.34 9.89
CA LEU A 249 1.01 -7.76 9.83
C LEU A 249 1.85 -8.60 10.78
N VAL A 250 3.16 -8.39 10.77
CA VAL A 250 4.16 -9.15 11.54
C VAL A 250 4.57 -8.45 12.83
N ASN A 251 4.36 -7.14 12.91
CA ASN A 251 4.71 -6.31 14.07
C ASN A 251 3.50 -5.55 14.66
N PRO A 252 2.40 -6.24 15.04
CA PRO A 252 1.19 -5.57 15.53
C PRO A 252 1.42 -4.80 16.84
N THR A 253 2.49 -5.07 17.59
CA THR A 253 2.81 -4.36 18.84
C THR A 253 3.49 -3.02 18.63
N PHE A 254 3.86 -2.66 17.40
CA PHE A 254 4.40 -1.32 17.11
C PHE A 254 3.30 -0.26 17.08
N LEU A 255 2.03 -0.68 17.05
CA LEU A 255 0.91 0.23 16.91
C LEU A 255 -0.12 0.05 18.02
N ASN A 256 -0.77 1.16 18.37
CA ASN A 256 -1.98 1.14 19.17
C ASN A 256 -3.20 1.31 18.28
N TYR A 257 -4.24 0.53 18.56
CA TYR A 257 -5.43 0.47 17.72
C TYR A 257 -6.70 0.77 18.51
N THR A 258 -7.72 1.23 17.78
CA THR A 258 -9.11 1.28 18.25
C THR A 258 -10.02 0.63 17.22
N SER A 259 -11.09 -0.03 17.65
CA SER A 259 -12.06 -0.59 16.70
C SER A 259 -13.25 0.35 16.52
N ARG A 260 -13.51 0.80 15.30
CA ARG A 260 -14.68 1.64 14.97
C ARG A 260 -15.30 1.24 13.65
N LYS A 261 -16.62 1.42 13.54
CA LYS A 261 -17.28 1.44 12.24
C LYS A 261 -16.73 2.63 11.46
N VAL A 262 -16.17 2.35 10.29
CA VAL A 262 -15.63 3.36 9.37
C VAL A 262 -16.58 3.50 8.21
N THR A 263 -16.72 4.71 7.70
CA THR A 263 -17.43 4.98 6.45
C THR A 263 -16.69 6.08 5.71
N VAL A 264 -16.91 6.14 4.39
CA VAL A 264 -16.30 7.09 3.48
C VAL A 264 -17.39 7.97 2.91
N ASP A 265 -17.13 9.27 2.83
CA ASP A 265 -17.98 10.17 2.05
C ASP A 265 -17.65 10.04 0.56
N ILE A 266 -18.67 9.81 -0.26
CA ILE A 266 -18.51 9.40 -1.67
C ILE A 266 -18.71 10.55 -2.66
N CYS A 267 -19.12 11.73 -2.20
CA CYS A 267 -19.43 12.86 -3.08
C CYS A 267 -19.28 14.21 -2.38
N GLY A 268 -19.40 15.30 -3.15
CA GLY A 268 -19.35 16.66 -2.61
C GLY A 268 -17.94 17.13 -2.22
N GLU A 269 -17.87 18.21 -1.44
CA GLU A 269 -16.60 18.84 -1.02
C GLU A 269 -15.78 17.98 -0.06
N THR A 270 -16.44 17.05 0.63
CA THR A 270 -15.87 16.11 1.60
C THR A 270 -15.59 14.73 1.00
N LYS A 271 -15.71 14.57 -0.33
CA LYS A 271 -15.42 13.30 -1.03
C LYS A 271 -14.07 12.73 -0.59
N GLY A 272 -14.06 11.42 -0.27
CA GLY A 272 -12.88 10.69 0.19
C GLY A 272 -12.59 10.83 1.68
N GLN A 273 -13.35 11.64 2.43
CA GLN A 273 -13.19 11.74 3.87
C GLN A 273 -13.59 10.42 4.55
N THR A 274 -12.67 9.86 5.34
CA THR A 274 -12.94 8.73 6.22
C THR A 274 -13.45 9.20 7.58
N PHE A 275 -14.57 8.66 8.05
CA PHE A 275 -15.16 9.02 9.32
C PHE A 275 -15.44 7.82 10.21
N ALA A 276 -15.20 8.01 11.52
CA ALA A 276 -15.43 7.05 12.59
C ALA A 276 -15.78 7.81 13.88
N ASP A 277 -16.57 7.18 14.77
CA ASP A 277 -17.00 7.82 16.02
C ASP A 277 -15.96 7.62 17.14
N PHE A 278 -15.16 8.65 17.41
CA PHE A 278 -14.15 8.64 18.48
C PHE A 278 -14.64 9.16 19.84
N ARG A 279 -15.94 9.43 20.00
CA ARG A 279 -16.49 9.94 21.28
C ARG A 279 -16.33 8.88 22.40
N PRO A 280 -16.23 9.28 23.68
CA PRO A 280 -15.98 8.36 24.80
C PRO A 280 -16.98 7.20 24.96
N HIS A 281 -18.21 7.35 24.47
CA HIS A 281 -19.27 6.34 24.57
C HIS A 281 -19.48 5.52 23.29
N SER A 282 -18.61 5.68 22.30
CA SER A 282 -18.67 4.93 21.05
C SER A 282 -18.37 3.45 21.28
N LYS A 283 -19.06 2.57 20.53
CA LYS A 283 -18.87 1.12 20.61
C LYS A 283 -17.56 0.72 19.95
N SER A 284 -16.88 -0.25 20.55
CA SER A 284 -15.71 -0.89 19.96
C SER A 284 -16.15 -2.01 19.02
N GLU A 285 -16.41 -1.67 17.76
CA GLU A 285 -16.89 -2.57 16.71
C GLU A 285 -16.32 -2.16 15.35
N GLY A 286 -16.34 -3.03 14.34
CA GLY A 286 -15.91 -2.69 12.98
C GLY A 286 -14.39 -2.77 12.76
N ALA A 287 -13.86 -1.86 11.94
CA ALA A 287 -12.47 -1.86 11.50
C ALA A 287 -11.51 -1.50 12.64
N ARG A 288 -10.34 -2.14 12.67
CA ARG A 288 -9.25 -1.85 13.61
C ARG A 288 -8.40 -0.71 13.04
N ILE A 289 -8.54 0.50 13.57
CA ILE A 289 -7.84 1.71 13.11
C ILE A 289 -6.57 1.92 13.93
N ALA A 290 -5.42 2.02 13.27
CA ALA A 290 -4.17 2.43 13.90
C ALA A 290 -4.18 3.93 14.25
N LEU A 291 -3.81 4.27 15.49
CA LEU A 291 -3.82 5.64 16.00
C LEU A 291 -2.44 6.15 16.43
N GLN A 292 -1.56 5.25 16.86
CA GLN A 292 -0.21 5.59 17.29
C GLN A 292 0.77 4.56 16.75
N LEU A 293 2.00 5.01 16.50
CA LEU A 293 3.12 4.23 16.03
C LEU A 293 4.29 4.42 16.99
N ASP A 294 4.95 3.33 17.35
CA ASP A 294 6.29 3.30 17.91
C ASP A 294 7.30 3.43 16.75
N GLU A 295 7.64 4.68 16.42
CA GLU A 295 8.44 5.04 15.26
C GLU A 295 9.83 4.40 15.31
N GLU A 296 10.44 4.36 16.49
CA GLU A 296 11.77 3.79 16.68
C GLU A 296 11.77 2.29 16.35
N LYS A 297 10.81 1.53 16.88
CA LYS A 297 10.70 0.10 16.57
C LYS A 297 10.45 -0.15 15.09
N PHE A 298 9.58 0.64 14.47
CA PHE A 298 9.30 0.52 13.04
C PHE A 298 10.55 0.76 12.19
N ILE A 299 11.29 1.84 12.46
CA ILE A 299 12.52 2.15 11.70
C ILE A 299 13.62 1.12 11.95
N GLN A 300 13.77 0.63 13.18
CA GLN A 300 14.73 -0.42 13.50
C GLN A 300 14.41 -1.73 12.75
N ASP A 301 13.13 -2.11 12.70
CA ASP A 301 12.69 -3.28 11.95
C ASP A 301 12.89 -3.10 10.45
N PHE A 302 12.45 -1.98 9.87
CA PHE A 302 12.67 -1.68 8.46
C PHE A 302 14.16 -1.74 8.10
N MET A 303 15.02 -1.10 8.90
CA MET A 303 16.47 -1.16 8.70
C MET A 303 16.99 -2.60 8.76
N LYS A 304 16.58 -3.38 9.76
CA LYS A 304 17.00 -4.79 9.90
C LYS A 304 16.62 -5.63 8.68
N ILE A 305 15.43 -5.44 8.13
CA ILE A 305 14.92 -6.21 6.98
C ILE A 305 15.56 -5.77 5.66
N MET A 306 15.91 -4.49 5.53
CA MET A 306 16.49 -3.94 4.30
C MET A 306 18.02 -4.13 4.20
N LEU A 307 18.72 -4.61 5.24
CA LEU A 307 20.16 -4.92 5.21
C LEU A 307 20.43 -6.26 4.53
#